data_AF-A0A4R5AH54-F1
#
_entry.id   AF-A0A4R5AH54-F1
#
_cell.length_a   1.000
_cell.length_b   1.000
_cell.length_c   1.000
_cell.angle_alpha   90.00
_cell.angle_beta   90.00
_cell.angle_gamma   90.00
#
_symmetry.space_group_name_H-M   'P 1'
#
loop_
_entity.id
_entity.type
_entity.pdbx_description
1 polymer ?
#
loop_
_entity_poly.entity_id
_entity_poly.type
_entity_poly.pdbx_seq_one_letter_code
_entity_poly.pdbx_strand_id
1 'polypeptide(L)'
;MTRGRGGAGQPLPRRHRRDQRARRHSRAGPLHRRPTRRRPAGVGGRRRPVRSRPARRSPPLTAATVDPAHRSTWGRPTLSAASPPASEEFGMPFIVGAYAAAPRGLEPGTQFRTYVDDVLALPAVDGLEVPFLDNGAPWNDPAYLHAAGPGGEHVLTMIPATMMALAGSPAQGLASSDDGGRKQAVEQFRRAFEFVAAVNEGPGGRFGAVELHSAPRHPYTSADAFRASLDEVLAWDWGGVRLLIEHSDAHSDAHEPAKGFLTLADEIAIATERGIGIAVNWARSAIEGRSTATAREHVSAVAAADRLEALVFSGVSDADTFDGPAWADLHLPIRDWSGAPIAADAATSLLTADEVAAAVDAAGGLRYVGVKISSRSTATPAQCLDLVRANVAIVADAVAADQSDA
;
A
#
# COMPACT_ATOMS: atom_id res chain seq x y z
N MET A 1 -81.09 17.92 -45.57
CA MET A 1 -81.36 16.49 -45.34
C MET A 1 -80.44 16.05 -44.20
N THR A 2 -80.92 16.07 -42.93
CA THR A 2 -81.42 14.89 -42.14
C THR A 2 -80.37 13.78 -42.02
N ARG A 3 -79.98 13.19 -40.89
CA ARG A 3 -80.29 13.10 -39.43
C ARG A 3 -79.07 12.33 -38.84
N GLY A 4 -78.68 12.26 -37.56
CA GLY A 4 -79.21 12.75 -36.29
C GLY A 4 -78.47 12.07 -35.11
N ARG A 5 -78.38 12.81 -33.98
CA ARG A 5 -78.51 12.44 -32.54
C ARG A 5 -77.64 11.31 -31.91
N GLY A 6 -77.16 11.38 -30.67
CA GLY A 6 -77.32 12.29 -29.51
C GLY A 6 -76.18 12.05 -28.49
N GLY A 7 -75.77 13.00 -27.62
CA GLY A 7 -76.44 13.45 -26.38
C GLY A 7 -76.04 12.51 -25.22
N ALA A 8 -75.53 12.88 -24.04
CA ALA A 8 -75.55 14.07 -23.16
C ALA A 8 -74.33 13.99 -22.19
N GLY A 9 -73.92 14.93 -21.34
CA GLY A 9 -74.38 16.25 -20.87
C GLY A 9 -73.39 16.73 -19.79
N GLN A 10 -73.12 18.04 -19.75
CA GLN A 10 -72.26 18.80 -18.80
C GLN A 10 -72.98 19.07 -17.44
N PRO A 11 -72.57 19.95 -16.48
CA PRO A 11 -71.40 20.87 -16.37
C PRO A 11 -70.73 21.10 -14.96
N LEU A 12 -69.64 21.89 -15.02
CA LEU A 12 -68.91 22.77 -14.05
C LEU A 12 -69.76 23.50 -12.94
N PRO A 13 -69.21 24.11 -11.84
CA PRO A 13 -68.13 25.13 -11.92
C PRO A 13 -67.16 25.43 -10.72
N ARG A 14 -66.06 26.08 -11.16
CA ARG A 14 -65.14 27.12 -10.62
C ARG A 14 -65.28 27.74 -9.20
N ARG A 15 -64.07 27.86 -8.59
CA ARG A 15 -63.38 29.01 -7.94
C ARG A 15 -63.92 29.62 -6.64
N HIS A 16 -63.04 29.73 -5.63
CA HIS A 16 -62.64 31.03 -5.05
C HIS A 16 -61.31 30.97 -4.28
N ARG A 17 -60.43 31.95 -4.57
CA ARG A 17 -59.23 32.36 -3.80
C ARG A 17 -59.63 33.39 -2.73
N ARG A 18 -58.76 33.52 -1.71
CA ARG A 18 -58.46 34.66 -0.78
C ARG A 18 -58.70 34.26 0.69
N ASP A 19 -57.98 34.73 1.70
CA ASP A 19 -56.71 35.45 1.86
C ASP A 19 -56.42 35.48 3.38
N GLN A 20 -55.15 35.50 3.74
CA GLN A 20 -54.55 36.28 4.85
C GLN A 20 -54.79 36.00 6.36
N ARG A 21 -53.61 35.94 7.01
CA ARG A 21 -53.18 36.58 8.28
C ARG A 21 -53.36 35.84 9.62
N ALA A 22 -52.24 35.23 10.01
CA ALA A 22 -51.40 35.56 11.18
C ALA A 22 -52.06 36.08 12.47
N ARG A 23 -51.76 35.39 13.59
CA ARG A 23 -51.46 35.99 14.91
C ARG A 23 -50.54 35.06 15.73
N ARG A 24 -49.58 35.68 16.42
CA ARG A 24 -48.51 35.10 17.27
C ARG A 24 -48.92 35.01 18.75
N HIS A 25 -48.07 34.30 19.52
CA HIS A 25 -47.84 34.32 20.98
C HIS A 25 -48.79 33.46 21.83
N SER A 26 -48.38 32.71 22.87
CA SER A 26 -47.09 32.50 23.55
C SER A 26 -47.24 31.39 24.63
N ARG A 27 -46.09 30.81 25.06
CA ARG A 27 -45.74 30.24 26.39
C ARG A 27 -46.06 28.77 26.81
N ALA A 28 -44.95 28.00 26.92
CA ALA A 28 -44.34 27.40 28.13
C ALA A 28 -44.88 26.11 28.81
N GLY A 29 -44.14 25.00 28.57
CA GLY A 29 -43.66 23.95 29.53
C GLY A 29 -44.64 22.95 30.17
N PRO A 30 -44.17 21.91 30.91
CA PRO A 30 -42.91 21.14 30.84
C PRO A 30 -43.15 19.60 30.73
N LEU A 31 -42.13 18.81 30.36
CA LEU A 31 -42.18 17.33 30.39
C LEU A 31 -41.06 16.71 31.25
N HIS A 32 -41.39 15.51 31.74
CA HIS A 32 -41.01 14.88 32.99
C HIS A 32 -39.58 14.30 33.13
N ARG A 33 -39.25 14.05 34.41
CA ARG A 33 -38.03 13.49 35.01
C ARG A 33 -37.83 11.97 34.75
N ARG A 34 -36.56 11.59 34.48
CA ARG A 34 -35.67 10.50 35.02
C ARG A 34 -36.26 9.12 35.45
N PRO A 35 -35.48 8.03 35.29
CA PRO A 35 -34.62 7.60 36.41
C PRO A 35 -33.23 7.05 36.06
N THR A 36 -32.32 7.28 37.01
CA THR A 36 -30.95 6.78 37.18
C THR A 36 -30.91 5.40 37.84
N ARG A 37 -30.00 4.50 37.43
CA ARG A 37 -29.55 3.30 38.19
C ARG A 37 -28.06 3.47 38.54
N ARG A 38 -27.73 3.73 39.81
CA ARG A 38 -27.31 2.80 40.89
C ARG A 38 -25.97 2.06 40.66
N ARG A 39 -24.91 2.59 41.30
CA ARG A 39 -23.71 1.87 41.77
C ARG A 39 -24.05 1.00 43.00
N PRO A 40 -23.25 -0.04 43.28
CA PRO A 40 -22.98 -0.46 44.64
C PRO A 40 -21.47 -0.37 44.99
N ALA A 41 -21.19 0.22 46.16
CA ALA A 41 -20.05 -0.11 47.03
C ALA A 41 -20.57 -1.14 48.06
N GLY A 42 -19.83 -2.04 48.71
CA GLY A 42 -18.41 -2.35 48.82
C GLY A 42 -18.24 -3.15 50.12
N VAL A 43 -17.39 -4.18 50.16
CA VAL A 43 -16.83 -4.85 51.36
C VAL A 43 -15.51 -5.46 50.85
N GLY A 44 -14.29 -5.18 51.32
CA GLY A 44 -13.80 -5.04 52.69
C GLY A 44 -12.85 -6.23 52.94
N GLY A 45 -11.55 -6.09 52.62
CA GLY A 45 -10.59 -7.21 52.69
C GLY A 45 -9.11 -6.80 52.70
N ARG A 46 -8.63 -6.52 53.90
CA ARG A 46 -7.24 -6.41 54.42
C ARG A 46 -6.04 -6.64 53.48
N ARG A 47 -5.13 -5.66 53.51
CA ARG A 47 -3.73 -5.72 53.05
C ARG A 47 -2.91 -6.78 53.80
N ARG A 48 -2.06 -7.53 53.08
CA ARG A 48 -0.76 -8.03 53.55
C ARG A 48 0.26 -8.05 52.39
N PRO A 49 1.55 -7.77 52.66
CA PRO A 49 2.54 -7.47 51.62
C PRO A 49 3.19 -8.74 51.08
N VAL A 50 3.30 -8.86 49.76
CA VAL A 50 4.13 -9.91 49.13
C VAL A 50 5.54 -9.37 48.96
N ARG A 51 6.46 -10.10 49.58
CA ARG A 51 7.89 -9.86 49.64
C ARG A 51 8.53 -9.94 48.25
N SER A 52 9.39 -8.97 47.98
CA SER A 52 10.45 -9.02 46.98
C SER A 52 11.34 -10.25 47.20
N ARG A 53 11.61 -10.99 46.11
CA ARG A 53 12.65 -12.03 46.06
C ARG A 53 13.83 -11.54 45.21
N PRO A 54 15.07 -11.87 45.60
CA PRO A 54 16.27 -11.21 45.12
C PRO A 54 16.74 -11.74 43.77
N ALA A 55 17.44 -10.87 43.04
CA ALA A 55 18.19 -11.19 41.84
C ALA A 55 19.20 -12.33 42.09
N ARG A 56 19.13 -13.38 41.26
CA ARG A 56 20.20 -14.38 41.16
C ARG A 56 21.34 -13.77 40.33
N ARG A 57 22.48 -13.55 40.99
CA ARG A 57 23.77 -13.31 40.35
C ARG A 57 24.23 -14.60 39.67
N SER A 58 24.50 -14.56 38.37
CA SER A 58 25.31 -15.54 37.68
C SER A 58 26.80 -15.18 37.84
N PRO A 59 27.71 -16.16 37.96
CA PRO A 59 29.14 -15.93 38.15
C PRO A 59 29.83 -15.45 36.86
N PRO A 60 31.00 -14.77 36.97
CA PRO A 60 31.73 -14.28 35.81
C PRO A 60 32.37 -15.45 35.05
N LEU A 61 32.10 -15.53 33.74
CA LEU A 61 32.88 -16.37 32.84
C LEU A 61 34.19 -15.65 32.50
N THR A 62 35.26 -16.35 32.82
CA THR A 62 36.66 -16.00 32.57
C THR A 62 36.95 -15.80 31.09
N ALA A 63 37.72 -14.75 30.79
CA ALA A 63 38.30 -14.50 29.48
C ALA A 63 39.22 -15.66 29.08
N ALA A 64 38.86 -16.35 27.99
CA ALA A 64 39.78 -17.20 27.25
C ALA A 64 40.33 -16.37 26.07
N THR A 65 41.62 -16.11 26.12
CA THR A 65 42.46 -15.63 25.03
C THR A 65 42.39 -16.58 23.84
N VAL A 66 41.98 -16.07 22.68
CA VAL A 66 42.14 -16.76 21.39
C VAL A 66 43.07 -15.94 20.51
N ASP A 67 44.10 -16.64 20.05
CA ASP A 67 45.24 -16.24 19.23
C ASP A 67 44.83 -15.67 17.85
N PRO A 68 45.37 -14.52 17.40
CA PRO A 68 44.97 -13.90 16.13
C PRO A 68 45.89 -14.36 14.99
N ALA A 69 45.61 -15.52 14.39
CA ALA A 69 46.29 -15.93 13.16
C ALA A 69 45.38 -16.75 12.24
N HIS A 70 44.52 -16.06 11.49
CA HIS A 70 44.15 -16.36 10.10
C HIS A 70 43.11 -15.34 9.63
N ARG A 71 43.59 -14.15 9.20
CA ARG A 71 42.78 -13.25 8.37
C ARG A 71 42.75 -13.83 6.96
N SER A 72 41.67 -14.50 6.60
CA SER A 72 41.34 -14.75 5.20
C SER A 72 40.79 -13.44 4.63
N THR A 73 41.41 -12.99 3.54
CA THR A 73 41.09 -11.80 2.78
C THR A 73 39.82 -12.04 1.95
N TRP A 74 38.67 -11.66 2.49
CA TRP A 74 37.50 -11.33 1.68
C TRP A 74 37.18 -9.86 1.97
N GLY A 75 37.44 -9.01 0.98
CA GLY A 75 37.13 -7.59 1.06
C GLY A 75 35.63 -7.42 1.28
N ARG A 76 35.25 -6.71 2.33
CA ARG A 76 33.91 -6.14 2.44
C ARG A 76 33.72 -5.20 1.24
N PRO A 77 32.62 -5.27 0.49
CA PRO A 77 32.25 -4.19 -0.41
C PRO A 77 32.10 -2.94 0.45
N THR A 78 32.93 -1.94 0.20
CA THR A 78 32.63 -0.58 0.66
C THR A 78 31.46 -0.11 -0.17
N LEU A 79 30.24 -0.19 0.38
CA LEU A 79 29.10 0.54 -0.15
C LEU A 79 29.51 2.02 -0.23
N SER A 80 29.69 2.49 -1.45
CA SER A 80 30.07 3.86 -1.72
C SER A 80 28.96 4.77 -1.19
N ALA A 81 29.31 5.83 -0.46
CA ALA A 81 28.41 6.93 -0.15
C ALA A 81 28.14 7.81 -1.39
N ALA A 82 28.12 7.21 -2.58
CA ALA A 82 27.84 7.88 -3.83
C ALA A 82 26.36 8.26 -3.88
N SER A 83 26.07 9.44 -4.42
CA SER A 83 24.71 9.80 -4.81
C SER A 83 24.18 8.75 -5.79
N PRO A 84 22.89 8.37 -5.70
CA PRO A 84 22.31 7.42 -6.64
C PRO A 84 22.43 7.98 -8.07
N PRO A 85 22.59 7.13 -9.11
CA PRO A 85 22.62 7.58 -10.49
C PRO A 85 21.29 8.27 -10.87
N ALA A 86 21.31 9.17 -11.85
CA ALA A 86 20.11 9.90 -12.25
C ALA A 86 19.13 8.98 -13.00
N SER A 87 17.82 9.21 -12.89
CA SER A 87 16.82 8.34 -13.52
C SER A 87 16.92 8.26 -15.05
N GLU A 88 17.37 9.34 -15.69
CA GLU A 88 17.62 9.41 -17.14
C GLU A 88 18.65 8.36 -17.61
N GLU A 89 19.48 7.83 -16.72
CA GLU A 89 20.48 6.81 -17.02
C GLU A 89 19.87 5.40 -17.13
N PHE A 90 18.69 5.14 -16.56
CA PHE A 90 18.07 3.79 -16.54
C PHE A 90 16.99 3.57 -17.61
N GLY A 91 16.53 4.62 -18.30
CA GLY A 91 15.48 4.50 -19.33
C GLY A 91 14.09 4.04 -18.83
N MET A 92 13.88 3.94 -17.51
CA MET A 92 12.60 3.62 -16.88
C MET A 92 12.39 4.40 -15.57
N PRO A 93 11.15 4.77 -15.20
CA PRO A 93 10.84 5.42 -13.94
C PRO A 93 11.26 4.62 -12.69
N PHE A 94 11.80 5.32 -11.70
CA PHE A 94 12.01 4.81 -10.36
C PHE A 94 10.97 5.38 -9.40
N ILE A 95 10.22 4.49 -8.75
CA ILE A 95 9.06 4.84 -7.92
C ILE A 95 9.33 4.55 -6.45
N VAL A 96 9.00 5.51 -5.57
CA VAL A 96 9.20 5.35 -4.12
C VAL A 96 7.88 5.35 -3.35
N GLY A 97 7.62 4.29 -2.59
CA GLY A 97 6.57 4.21 -1.58
C GLY A 97 6.89 5.02 -0.33
N ALA A 98 7.03 6.34 -0.49
CA ALA A 98 7.48 7.26 0.56
C ALA A 98 6.55 7.26 1.78
N TYR A 99 5.27 6.95 1.58
CA TYR A 99 4.29 6.85 2.67
C TYR A 99 4.62 5.75 3.68
N ALA A 100 5.28 4.66 3.25
CA ALA A 100 5.71 3.58 4.14
C ALA A 100 6.93 4.00 4.97
N ALA A 101 7.84 4.77 4.36
CA ALA A 101 9.05 5.25 5.02
C ALA A 101 8.81 6.50 5.89
N ALA A 102 7.67 7.18 5.70
CA ALA A 102 7.37 8.43 6.37
C ALA A 102 7.42 8.31 7.90
N PRO A 103 7.92 9.36 8.60
CA PRO A 103 7.85 9.43 10.06
C PRO A 103 6.45 9.14 10.59
N ARG A 104 6.34 8.34 11.65
CA ARG A 104 5.05 8.09 12.29
C ARG A 104 4.46 9.40 12.83
N GLY A 105 3.19 9.65 12.52
CA GLY A 105 2.50 10.88 12.94
C GLY A 105 2.92 12.12 12.18
N LEU A 106 3.44 11.96 10.94
CA LEU A 106 3.70 13.09 10.05
C LEU A 106 2.37 13.77 9.68
N GLU A 107 2.07 14.87 10.34
CA GLU A 107 0.86 15.66 10.11
C GLU A 107 0.94 16.49 8.82
N PRO A 108 -0.19 16.78 8.15
CA PRO A 108 -0.23 17.69 7.01
C PRO A 108 0.41 19.05 7.32
N GLY A 109 1.09 19.65 6.34
CA GLY A 109 1.68 20.97 6.45
C GLY A 109 3.14 21.02 6.00
N THR A 110 3.93 21.93 6.59
CA THR A 110 5.31 22.17 6.13
C THR A 110 6.22 20.95 6.31
N GLN A 111 6.11 20.21 7.41
CA GLN A 111 6.96 19.03 7.63
C GLN A 111 6.65 17.90 6.63
N PHE A 112 5.37 17.66 6.35
CA PHE A 112 4.94 16.73 5.32
C PHE A 112 5.49 17.12 3.94
N ARG A 113 5.30 18.40 3.56
CA ARG A 113 5.82 18.95 2.30
C ARG A 113 7.32 18.79 2.16
N THR A 114 8.08 19.24 3.16
CA THR A 114 9.54 19.11 3.14
C THR A 114 9.97 17.66 2.97
N TYR A 115 9.32 16.71 3.66
CA TYR A 115 9.65 15.29 3.49
C TYR A 115 9.38 14.79 2.06
N VAL A 116 8.21 15.11 1.49
CA VAL A 116 7.85 14.71 0.13
C VAL A 116 8.78 15.36 -0.91
N ASP A 117 9.03 16.66 -0.78
CA ASP A 117 9.93 17.42 -1.65
C ASP A 117 11.36 16.86 -1.59
N ASP A 118 11.87 16.55 -0.39
CA ASP A 118 13.20 15.98 -0.20
C ASP A 118 13.33 14.59 -0.83
N VAL A 119 12.27 13.77 -0.79
CA VAL A 119 12.25 12.45 -1.45
C VAL A 119 12.21 12.60 -2.97
N LEU A 120 11.36 13.47 -3.50
CA LEU A 120 11.28 13.75 -4.95
C LEU A 120 12.54 14.42 -5.50
N ALA A 121 13.33 15.09 -4.65
CA ALA A 121 14.61 15.69 -5.04
C ALA A 121 15.77 14.69 -5.11
N LEU A 122 15.56 13.42 -4.74
CA LEU A 122 16.58 12.39 -4.87
C LEU A 122 16.85 12.09 -6.37
N PRO A 123 18.12 12.06 -6.82
CA PRO A 123 18.44 12.02 -8.26
C PRO A 123 17.83 10.87 -9.07
N ALA A 124 17.68 9.69 -8.46
CA ALA A 124 17.10 8.53 -9.13
C ALA A 124 15.57 8.52 -9.14
N VAL A 125 14.90 9.36 -8.34
CA VAL A 125 13.46 9.23 -8.08
C VAL A 125 12.65 10.04 -9.09
N ASP A 126 11.81 9.36 -9.88
CA ASP A 126 10.91 10.00 -10.85
C ASP A 126 9.52 10.26 -10.31
N GLY A 127 9.13 9.55 -9.25
CA GLY A 127 7.87 9.78 -8.60
C GLY A 127 7.60 8.85 -7.44
N LEU A 128 6.32 8.79 -7.08
CA LEU A 128 5.87 8.20 -5.82
C LEU A 128 4.88 7.08 -6.09
N GLU A 129 4.97 6.03 -5.29
CA GLU A 129 3.84 5.13 -5.07
C GLU A 129 2.93 5.83 -4.06
N VAL A 130 1.76 6.26 -4.52
CA VAL A 130 0.78 7.04 -3.78
C VAL A 130 -0.29 6.09 -3.25
N PRO A 131 -0.48 6.00 -1.92
CA PRO A 131 -1.53 5.17 -1.36
C PRO A 131 -2.90 5.83 -1.64
N PHE A 132 -3.84 5.10 -2.25
CA PHE A 132 -5.22 5.56 -2.27
C PHE A 132 -5.83 5.40 -0.87
N LEU A 133 -6.26 6.53 -0.29
CA LEU A 133 -6.86 6.62 1.04
C LEU A 133 -8.17 7.44 0.93
N ASP A 134 -8.98 7.39 1.99
CA ASP A 134 -10.20 8.20 2.05
C ASP A 134 -9.91 9.70 1.92
N ASN A 135 -10.91 10.46 1.43
CA ASN A 135 -10.83 11.89 1.19
C ASN A 135 -10.30 12.66 2.41
N GLY A 136 -9.19 13.40 2.21
CA GLY A 136 -8.57 14.26 3.22
C GLY A 136 -7.20 13.78 3.72
N ALA A 137 -6.73 12.60 3.29
CA ALA A 137 -5.35 12.20 3.49
C ALA A 137 -4.41 13.16 2.72
N PRO A 138 -3.30 13.64 3.33
CA PRO A 138 -2.36 14.51 2.64
C PRO A 138 -1.69 13.82 1.44
N TRP A 139 -1.62 12.48 1.43
CA TRP A 139 -1.11 11.71 0.29
C TRP A 139 -2.01 11.74 -0.95
N ASN A 140 -3.31 12.09 -0.81
CA ASN A 140 -4.24 12.22 -1.94
C ASN A 140 -4.66 13.67 -2.20
N ASP A 141 -3.84 14.65 -1.79
CA ASP A 141 -4.02 16.05 -2.16
C ASP A 141 -3.28 16.30 -3.49
N PRO A 142 -4.00 16.61 -4.59
CA PRO A 142 -3.40 16.81 -5.91
C PRO A 142 -2.28 17.86 -5.91
N ALA A 143 -2.36 18.87 -5.03
CA ALA A 143 -1.36 19.94 -4.98
C ALA A 143 0.07 19.41 -4.72
N TYR A 144 0.22 18.27 -4.03
CA TYR A 144 1.54 17.66 -3.79
C TYR A 144 2.00 16.78 -4.95
N LEU A 145 1.07 16.15 -5.66
CA LEU A 145 1.40 15.35 -6.84
C LEU A 145 1.82 16.25 -8.01
N HIS A 146 1.16 17.40 -8.13
CA HIS A 146 1.53 18.46 -9.06
C HIS A 146 2.85 19.18 -8.73
N ALA A 147 3.38 19.00 -7.52
CA ALA A 147 4.66 19.60 -7.12
C ALA A 147 5.86 18.88 -7.74
N ALA A 148 5.71 17.60 -8.14
CA ALA A 148 6.68 16.94 -9.00
C ALA A 148 6.75 17.66 -10.36
N GLY A 149 7.94 17.73 -10.95
CA GLY A 149 8.12 18.36 -12.26
C GLY A 149 7.24 17.71 -13.35
N PRO A 150 7.01 18.36 -14.50
CA PRO A 150 6.15 17.82 -15.57
C PRO A 150 6.57 16.44 -16.13
N GLY A 151 7.80 15.99 -15.85
CA GLY A 151 8.30 14.66 -16.18
C GLY A 151 7.98 13.58 -15.14
N GLY A 152 7.51 13.96 -13.95
CA GLY A 152 7.29 13.02 -12.84
C GLY A 152 6.15 12.05 -13.11
N GLU A 153 6.40 10.77 -12.81
CA GLU A 153 5.44 9.68 -13.00
C GLU A 153 5.15 9.02 -11.65
N HIS A 154 3.89 9.09 -11.21
CA HIS A 154 3.41 8.46 -9.99
C HIS A 154 2.72 7.12 -10.31
N VAL A 155 2.65 6.25 -9.31
CA VAL A 155 1.87 5.01 -9.33
C VAL A 155 0.84 5.09 -8.21
N LEU A 156 -0.43 4.87 -8.49
CA LEU A 156 -1.44 4.77 -7.44
C LEU A 156 -1.50 3.33 -6.94
N THR A 157 -1.30 3.07 -5.64
CA THR A 157 -1.51 1.75 -5.06
C THR A 157 -2.84 1.67 -4.32
N MET A 158 -3.61 0.63 -4.59
CA MET A 158 -4.92 0.40 -3.98
C MET A 158 -4.84 -0.45 -2.70
N ILE A 159 -3.65 -0.92 -2.30
CA ILE A 159 -3.53 -1.84 -1.16
C ILE A 159 -4.06 -1.23 0.16
N PRO A 160 -3.79 0.04 0.52
CA PRO A 160 -4.26 0.56 1.82
C PRO A 160 -5.78 0.67 1.87
N ALA A 161 -6.41 1.24 0.83
CA ALA A 161 -7.86 1.29 0.69
C ALA A 161 -8.51 -0.11 0.69
N THR A 162 -7.88 -1.08 0.03
CA THR A 162 -8.33 -2.47 0.00
C THR A 162 -8.27 -3.11 1.39
N MET A 163 -7.18 -2.94 2.12
CA MET A 163 -7.04 -3.49 3.47
C MET A 163 -7.97 -2.82 4.49
N MET A 164 -8.17 -1.51 4.38
CA MET A 164 -9.15 -0.78 5.19
C MET A 164 -10.58 -1.28 4.94
N ALA A 165 -10.93 -1.51 3.68
CA ALA A 165 -12.21 -2.09 3.31
C ALA A 165 -12.41 -3.50 3.90
N LEU A 166 -11.41 -4.37 3.77
CA LEU A 166 -11.44 -5.73 4.31
C LEU A 166 -11.60 -5.76 5.84
N ALA A 167 -11.02 -4.79 6.55
CA ALA A 167 -11.17 -4.69 8.00
C ALA A 167 -12.63 -4.39 8.42
N GLY A 168 -13.40 -3.66 7.61
CA GLY A 168 -14.81 -3.39 7.84
C GLY A 168 -15.76 -4.45 7.25
N SER A 169 -15.37 -5.05 6.12
CA SER A 169 -16.16 -6.04 5.38
C SER A 169 -15.24 -7.09 4.76
N PRO A 170 -15.09 -8.28 5.37
CA PRO A 170 -14.17 -9.32 4.89
C PRO A 170 -14.45 -9.84 3.48
N ALA A 171 -15.67 -9.64 2.99
CA ALA A 171 -16.08 -10.03 1.65
C ALA A 171 -15.81 -8.94 0.59
N GLN A 172 -15.41 -7.72 0.96
CA GLN A 172 -15.19 -6.65 -0.02
C GLN A 172 -13.87 -6.86 -0.77
N GLY A 173 -13.94 -6.91 -2.10
CA GLY A 173 -12.77 -6.99 -2.97
C GLY A 173 -13.15 -7.32 -4.41
N LEU A 174 -12.24 -7.06 -5.35
CA LEU A 174 -12.49 -7.26 -6.78
C LEU A 174 -12.71 -8.73 -7.15
N ALA A 175 -12.06 -9.67 -6.47
CA ALA A 175 -12.27 -11.11 -6.65
C ALA A 175 -13.41 -11.66 -5.79
N SER A 176 -14.29 -10.83 -5.24
CA SER A 176 -15.32 -11.33 -4.32
C SER A 176 -16.44 -12.08 -5.05
N SER A 177 -16.70 -13.30 -4.61
CA SER A 177 -17.90 -14.08 -4.97
C SER A 177 -19.18 -13.55 -4.30
N ASP A 178 -19.05 -12.69 -3.28
CA ASP A 178 -20.16 -11.92 -2.74
C ASP A 178 -20.45 -10.70 -3.63
N ASP A 179 -21.65 -10.66 -4.21
CA ASP A 179 -22.03 -9.59 -5.15
C ASP A 179 -22.00 -8.20 -4.52
N GLY A 180 -22.32 -8.08 -3.23
CA GLY A 180 -22.25 -6.81 -2.49
C GLY A 180 -20.82 -6.36 -2.27
N GLY A 181 -19.93 -7.27 -1.85
CA GLY A 181 -18.51 -7.04 -1.67
C GLY A 181 -17.80 -6.67 -2.97
N ARG A 182 -18.13 -7.36 -4.07
CA ARG A 182 -17.59 -7.05 -5.41
C ARG A 182 -17.99 -5.65 -5.87
N LYS A 183 -19.29 -5.32 -5.81
CA LYS A 183 -19.80 -3.99 -6.20
C LYS A 183 -19.20 -2.86 -5.39
N GLN A 184 -19.03 -3.05 -4.08
CA GLN A 184 -18.36 -2.06 -3.22
C GLN A 184 -16.90 -1.83 -3.61
N ALA A 185 -16.18 -2.89 -4.01
CA ALA A 185 -14.80 -2.77 -4.48
C ALA A 185 -14.71 -2.05 -5.83
N VAL A 186 -15.58 -2.36 -6.80
CA VAL A 186 -15.65 -1.64 -8.09
C VAL A 186 -15.98 -0.16 -7.89
N GLU A 187 -16.90 0.17 -6.98
CA GLU A 187 -17.23 1.56 -6.64
C GLU A 187 -16.07 2.28 -5.92
N GLN A 188 -15.26 1.57 -5.12
CA GLN A 188 -14.03 2.12 -4.57
C GLN A 188 -13.00 2.44 -5.68
N PHE A 189 -12.87 1.55 -6.67
CA PHE A 189 -12.06 1.79 -7.86
C PHE A 189 -12.58 2.94 -8.72
N ARG A 190 -13.90 3.16 -8.80
CA ARG A 190 -14.47 4.32 -9.50
C ARG A 190 -13.96 5.63 -8.92
N ARG A 191 -13.88 5.74 -7.59
CA ARG A 191 -13.32 6.92 -6.93
C ARG A 191 -11.83 7.08 -7.18
N ALA A 192 -11.09 5.98 -7.23
CA ALA A 192 -9.67 6.00 -7.59
C ALA A 192 -9.47 6.48 -9.04
N PHE A 193 -10.31 6.01 -9.97
CA PHE A 193 -10.34 6.46 -11.35
C PHE A 193 -10.59 7.97 -11.47
N GLU A 194 -11.62 8.48 -10.78
CA GLU A 194 -11.92 9.92 -10.74
C GLU A 194 -10.77 10.74 -10.16
N PHE A 195 -10.11 10.22 -9.12
CA PHE A 195 -8.94 10.85 -8.53
C PHE A 195 -7.75 10.90 -9.49
N VAL A 196 -7.45 9.80 -10.18
CA VAL A 196 -6.39 9.71 -11.19
C VAL A 196 -6.66 10.68 -12.34
N ALA A 197 -7.89 10.72 -12.86
CA ALA A 197 -8.28 11.65 -13.92
C ALA A 197 -8.07 13.11 -13.48
N ALA A 198 -8.56 13.47 -12.29
CA ALA A 198 -8.41 14.83 -11.76
C ALA A 198 -6.95 15.26 -11.56
N VAL A 199 -6.07 14.33 -11.14
CA VAL A 199 -4.64 14.62 -11.00
C VAL A 199 -3.98 14.76 -12.38
N ASN A 200 -4.28 13.87 -13.33
CA ASN A 200 -3.67 13.89 -14.66
C ASN A 200 -4.13 15.07 -15.55
N GLU A 201 -5.26 15.71 -15.23
CA GLU A 201 -5.69 16.97 -15.86
C GLU A 201 -4.89 18.20 -15.38
N GLY A 202 -4.24 18.10 -14.22
CA GLY A 202 -3.50 19.22 -13.62
C GLY A 202 -2.06 19.37 -14.12
N PRO A 203 -1.38 20.47 -13.74
CA PRO A 203 0.00 20.72 -14.14
C PRO A 203 0.99 19.91 -13.28
N GLY A 204 2.02 19.30 -13.88
CA GLY A 204 3.11 18.66 -13.13
C GLY A 204 3.07 17.14 -13.19
N GLY A 205 3.39 16.49 -12.07
CA GLY A 205 3.41 15.03 -11.95
C GLY A 205 2.07 14.39 -12.29
N ARG A 206 2.12 13.23 -12.94
CA ARG A 206 0.95 12.47 -13.40
C ARG A 206 1.04 11.02 -12.98
N PHE A 207 -0.09 10.35 -12.82
CA PHE A 207 -0.13 8.90 -12.70
C PHE A 207 0.16 8.24 -14.05
N GLY A 208 1.10 7.31 -14.06
CA GLY A 208 1.38 6.43 -15.21
C GLY A 208 0.83 5.01 -15.03
N ALA A 209 0.60 4.59 -13.78
CA ALA A 209 -0.01 3.29 -13.48
C ALA A 209 -0.89 3.32 -12.22
N VAL A 210 -1.78 2.33 -12.12
CA VAL A 210 -2.55 1.98 -10.92
C VAL A 210 -2.33 0.51 -10.61
N GLU A 211 -1.86 0.22 -9.41
CA GLU A 211 -1.74 -1.13 -8.86
C GLU A 211 -3.04 -1.53 -8.15
N LEU A 212 -3.63 -2.63 -8.61
CA LEU A 212 -4.84 -3.25 -8.07
C LEU A 212 -4.54 -4.62 -7.48
N HIS A 213 -5.41 -5.07 -6.56
CA HIS A 213 -5.22 -6.32 -5.81
C HIS A 213 -6.44 -7.21 -5.94
N SER A 214 -6.22 -8.52 -6.09
CA SER A 214 -7.28 -9.49 -6.29
C SER A 214 -8.02 -9.87 -5.00
N ALA A 215 -8.03 -9.02 -3.97
CA ALA A 215 -8.78 -9.23 -2.73
C ALA A 215 -10.24 -9.63 -3.03
N PRO A 216 -10.95 -10.33 -2.12
CA PRO A 216 -10.56 -10.72 -0.76
C PRO A 216 -9.88 -12.09 -0.71
N ARG A 217 -9.62 -12.60 0.50
CA ARG A 217 -9.18 -13.98 0.77
C ARG A 217 -10.35 -14.97 0.90
N HIS A 218 -10.03 -16.27 0.90
CA HIS A 218 -10.99 -17.36 1.09
C HIS A 218 -11.85 -17.14 2.35
N PRO A 219 -13.17 -17.44 2.33
CA PRO A 219 -13.94 -18.16 1.29
C PRO A 219 -14.54 -17.26 0.20
N TYR A 220 -14.27 -15.96 0.22
CA TYR A 220 -14.91 -15.02 -0.70
C TYR A 220 -14.19 -14.89 -2.04
N THR A 221 -12.96 -15.40 -2.17
CA THR A 221 -12.16 -15.26 -3.41
C THR A 221 -12.72 -16.10 -4.57
N SER A 222 -12.77 -15.49 -5.76
CA SER A 222 -13.15 -16.12 -7.02
C SER A 222 -12.45 -15.45 -8.20
N ALA A 223 -11.70 -16.25 -8.97
CA ALA A 223 -11.05 -15.81 -10.20
C ALA A 223 -12.06 -15.27 -11.23
N ASP A 224 -13.24 -15.90 -11.33
CA ASP A 224 -14.30 -15.46 -12.25
C ASP A 224 -14.92 -14.13 -11.82
N ALA A 225 -15.09 -13.91 -10.52
CA ALA A 225 -15.51 -12.61 -10.02
C ALA A 225 -14.46 -11.53 -10.32
N PHE A 226 -13.17 -11.87 -10.20
CA PHE A 226 -12.09 -10.94 -10.50
C PHE A 226 -12.07 -10.54 -11.98
N ARG A 227 -12.23 -11.52 -12.89
CA ARG A 227 -12.42 -11.27 -14.33
C ARG A 227 -13.57 -10.30 -14.58
N ALA A 228 -14.73 -10.54 -13.97
CA ALA A 228 -15.91 -9.68 -14.14
C ALA A 228 -15.67 -8.25 -13.61
N SER A 229 -15.02 -8.11 -12.46
CA SER A 229 -14.63 -6.79 -11.93
C SER A 229 -13.64 -6.06 -12.84
N LEU A 230 -12.65 -6.76 -13.39
CA LEU A 230 -11.72 -6.17 -14.35
C LEU A 230 -12.42 -5.74 -15.64
N ASP A 231 -13.39 -6.51 -16.15
CA ASP A 231 -14.19 -6.11 -17.32
C ASP A 231 -14.93 -4.78 -17.08
N GLU A 232 -15.42 -4.55 -15.86
CA GLU A 232 -16.05 -3.28 -15.49
C GLU A 232 -15.03 -2.13 -15.35
N VAL A 233 -13.89 -2.38 -14.69
CA VAL A 233 -12.86 -1.36 -14.39
C VAL A 233 -12.08 -0.95 -15.64
N LEU A 234 -11.79 -1.90 -16.54
CA LEU A 234 -11.08 -1.67 -17.80
C LEU A 234 -11.92 -0.95 -18.86
N ALA A 235 -13.25 -0.93 -18.69
CA ALA A 235 -14.14 -0.21 -19.60
C ALA A 235 -14.08 1.32 -19.46
N TRP A 236 -13.37 1.84 -18.45
CA TRP A 236 -13.21 3.29 -18.24
C TRP A 236 -12.05 3.83 -19.06
N ASP A 237 -12.14 5.09 -19.49
CA ASP A 237 -11.06 5.74 -20.23
C ASP A 237 -9.96 6.21 -19.29
N TRP A 238 -8.97 5.35 -19.06
CA TRP A 238 -7.83 5.62 -18.19
C TRP A 238 -6.81 6.61 -18.79
N GLY A 239 -7.04 7.16 -19.99
CA GLY A 239 -6.17 8.22 -20.54
C GLY A 239 -4.71 7.81 -20.73
N GLY A 240 -4.46 6.51 -20.99
CA GLY A 240 -3.12 5.94 -21.13
C GLY A 240 -2.47 5.48 -19.81
N VAL A 241 -3.14 5.65 -18.66
CA VAL A 241 -2.72 5.06 -17.39
C VAL A 241 -2.87 3.55 -17.45
N ARG A 242 -1.80 2.83 -17.09
CA ARG A 242 -1.78 1.37 -17.08
C ARG A 242 -2.44 0.83 -15.81
N LEU A 243 -3.17 -0.27 -15.91
CA LEU A 243 -3.62 -1.02 -14.75
C LEU A 243 -2.73 -2.24 -14.58
N LEU A 244 -2.24 -2.46 -13.36
CA LEU A 244 -1.35 -3.56 -13.01
C LEU A 244 -1.91 -4.35 -11.84
N ILE A 245 -1.90 -5.67 -11.92
CA ILE A 245 -2.16 -6.50 -10.73
C ILE A 245 -0.88 -6.51 -9.89
N GLU A 246 -0.88 -5.93 -8.67
CA GLU A 246 0.25 -6.13 -7.73
C GLU A 246 0.01 -7.42 -6.94
N HIS A 247 0.82 -8.43 -7.24
CA HIS A 247 0.75 -9.71 -6.55
C HIS A 247 1.07 -9.53 -5.05
N SER A 248 0.25 -10.14 -4.19
CA SER A 248 0.37 -9.99 -2.74
C SER A 248 0.92 -11.22 -2.03
N ASP A 249 0.07 -12.19 -1.77
CA ASP A 249 0.44 -13.54 -1.35
C ASP A 249 -0.84 -14.34 -1.41
N ALA A 250 -0.74 -15.57 -1.89
CA ALA A 250 -1.86 -16.47 -2.08
C ALA A 250 -2.32 -17.10 -0.77
N HIS A 251 -3.55 -17.60 -0.75
CA HIS A 251 -4.02 -18.47 0.32
C HIS A 251 -3.12 -19.71 0.46
N SER A 252 -2.83 -20.11 1.70
CA SER A 252 -2.03 -21.29 2.02
C SER A 252 -2.63 -22.02 3.21
N ASP A 253 -2.73 -23.35 3.11
CA ASP A 253 -3.09 -24.22 4.24
C ASP A 253 -1.87 -24.59 5.10
N ALA A 254 -0.65 -24.29 4.62
CA ALA A 254 0.59 -24.64 5.32
C ALA A 254 1.00 -23.61 6.37
N HIS A 255 0.63 -22.33 6.18
CA HIS A 255 0.93 -21.24 7.09
C HIS A 255 -0.06 -20.08 6.88
N GLU A 256 -0.19 -19.20 7.88
CA GLU A 256 -1.07 -18.04 7.77
C GLU A 256 -0.55 -17.06 6.70
N PRO A 257 -1.37 -16.71 5.68
CA PRO A 257 -1.00 -15.72 4.68
C PRO A 257 -1.14 -14.29 5.23
N ALA A 258 -0.28 -13.38 4.77
CA ALA A 258 -0.38 -11.96 5.11
C ALA A 258 -1.63 -11.33 4.49
N LYS A 259 -1.93 -11.62 3.22
CA LYS A 259 -3.12 -11.14 2.49
C LYS A 259 -4.01 -12.30 2.04
N GLY A 260 -3.45 -13.36 1.47
CA GLY A 260 -4.16 -14.58 1.12
C GLY A 260 -5.13 -14.42 -0.06
N PHE A 261 -4.75 -13.63 -1.07
CA PHE A 261 -5.58 -13.34 -2.24
C PHE A 261 -5.49 -14.47 -3.29
N LEU A 262 -5.70 -14.16 -4.58
CA LEU A 262 -5.60 -15.16 -5.64
C LEU A 262 -4.16 -15.69 -5.74
N THR A 263 -4.04 -16.88 -6.32
CA THR A 263 -2.74 -17.44 -6.66
C THR A 263 -2.08 -16.61 -7.76
N LEU A 264 -0.75 -16.55 -7.78
CA LEU A 264 -0.03 -15.89 -8.88
C LEU A 264 -0.40 -16.50 -10.24
N ALA A 265 -0.64 -17.82 -10.29
CA ALA A 265 -1.05 -18.49 -11.52
C ALA A 265 -2.40 -17.97 -12.06
N ASP A 266 -3.39 -17.75 -11.20
CA ASP A 266 -4.66 -17.15 -11.59
C ASP A 266 -4.48 -15.70 -12.03
N GLU A 267 -3.66 -14.93 -11.31
CA GLU A 267 -3.37 -13.53 -11.66
C GLU A 267 -2.67 -13.42 -13.02
N ILE A 268 -1.68 -14.28 -13.32
CA ILE A 268 -1.01 -14.37 -14.64
C ILE A 268 -2.02 -14.72 -15.73
N ALA A 269 -2.88 -15.72 -15.50
CA ALA A 269 -3.88 -16.13 -16.48
C ALA A 269 -4.83 -14.96 -16.79
N ILE A 270 -5.34 -14.29 -15.76
CA ILE A 270 -6.29 -13.17 -15.91
C ILE A 270 -5.61 -11.95 -16.55
N ALA A 271 -4.39 -11.61 -16.14
CA ALA A 271 -3.60 -10.53 -16.74
C ALA A 271 -3.40 -10.76 -18.24
N THR A 272 -3.08 -12.01 -18.62
CA THR A 272 -2.90 -12.42 -20.02
C THR A 272 -4.19 -12.30 -20.80
N GLU A 273 -5.31 -12.79 -20.26
CA GLU A 273 -6.63 -12.71 -20.90
C GLU A 273 -7.09 -11.26 -21.12
N ARG A 274 -6.75 -10.35 -20.19
CA ARG A 274 -7.19 -8.95 -20.20
C ARG A 274 -6.17 -7.96 -20.76
N GLY A 275 -4.98 -8.44 -21.10
CA GLY A 275 -3.94 -7.60 -21.70
C GLY A 275 -3.38 -6.54 -20.75
N ILE A 276 -3.38 -6.80 -19.44
CA ILE A 276 -2.79 -5.92 -18.42
C ILE A 276 -1.49 -6.50 -17.87
N GLY A 277 -0.69 -5.67 -17.21
CA GLY A 277 0.56 -6.07 -16.58
C GLY A 277 0.41 -6.55 -15.14
N ILE A 278 1.51 -7.05 -14.59
CA ILE A 278 1.66 -7.47 -13.21
C ILE A 278 2.85 -6.74 -12.60
N ALA A 279 2.65 -6.23 -11.39
CA ALA A 279 3.71 -5.75 -10.52
C ALA A 279 4.02 -6.84 -9.48
N VAL A 280 5.30 -7.19 -9.31
CA VAL A 280 5.74 -8.11 -8.26
C VAL A 280 6.38 -7.31 -7.15
N ASN A 281 5.88 -7.49 -5.92
CA ASN A 281 6.59 -7.03 -4.72
C ASN A 281 7.40 -8.18 -4.12
N TRP A 282 8.71 -7.97 -3.96
CA TRP A 282 9.65 -9.04 -3.57
C TRP A 282 9.29 -9.69 -2.22
N ALA A 283 9.07 -8.89 -1.16
CA ALA A 283 8.78 -9.45 0.18
C ALA A 283 7.51 -10.27 0.18
N ARG A 284 6.51 -9.80 -0.55
CA ARG A 284 5.18 -10.40 -0.66
C ARG A 284 5.23 -11.81 -1.25
N SER A 285 6.01 -11.98 -2.31
CA SER A 285 6.33 -13.30 -2.86
C SER A 285 7.17 -14.15 -1.89
N ALA A 286 8.14 -13.56 -1.18
CA ALA A 286 8.92 -14.27 -0.18
C ALA A 286 8.08 -14.74 1.02
N ILE A 287 7.06 -13.96 1.43
CA ILE A 287 6.11 -14.28 2.49
C ILE A 287 5.25 -15.48 2.09
N GLU A 288 4.74 -15.51 0.85
CA GLU A 288 3.93 -16.62 0.33
C GLU A 288 4.67 -17.96 0.41
N GLY A 289 5.95 -17.98 0.02
CA GLY A 289 6.74 -19.20 0.04
C GLY A 289 7.47 -19.48 1.34
N ARG A 290 7.50 -18.52 2.28
CA ARG A 290 8.43 -18.49 3.41
C ARG A 290 9.88 -18.72 2.95
N SER A 291 10.26 -18.11 1.82
CA SER A 291 11.53 -18.36 1.13
C SER A 291 11.91 -17.24 0.18
N THR A 292 13.20 -16.89 0.11
CA THR A 292 13.70 -15.95 -0.92
C THR A 292 13.64 -16.56 -2.33
N ALA A 293 13.67 -17.89 -2.44
CA ALA A 293 13.55 -18.59 -3.72
C ALA A 293 12.21 -18.31 -4.40
N THR A 294 11.12 -18.27 -3.62
CA THR A 294 9.77 -18.02 -4.15
C THR A 294 9.64 -16.63 -4.76
N ALA A 295 10.34 -15.62 -4.22
CA ALA A 295 10.39 -14.30 -4.86
C ALA A 295 11.01 -14.36 -6.27
N ARG A 296 12.11 -15.11 -6.44
CA ARG A 296 12.73 -15.29 -7.77
C ARG A 296 11.86 -16.11 -8.71
N GLU A 297 11.21 -17.15 -8.20
CA GLU A 297 10.26 -17.99 -8.96
C GLU A 297 9.08 -17.16 -9.46
N HIS A 298 8.52 -16.29 -8.62
CA HIS A 298 7.40 -15.41 -8.98
C HIS A 298 7.80 -14.41 -10.06
N VAL A 299 8.93 -13.71 -9.89
CA VAL A 299 9.47 -12.81 -10.92
C VAL A 299 9.64 -13.54 -12.25
N SER A 300 10.31 -14.70 -12.23
CA SER A 300 10.56 -15.50 -13.43
C SER A 300 9.27 -15.99 -14.09
N ALA A 301 8.27 -16.40 -13.31
CA ALA A 301 7.00 -16.89 -13.82
C ALA A 301 6.20 -15.78 -14.53
N VAL A 302 6.18 -14.58 -13.97
CA VAL A 302 5.48 -13.43 -14.56
C VAL A 302 6.24 -12.91 -15.79
N ALA A 303 7.57 -12.87 -15.74
CA ALA A 303 8.42 -12.51 -16.89
C ALA A 303 8.24 -13.51 -18.05
N ALA A 304 8.21 -14.81 -17.77
CA ALA A 304 7.99 -15.86 -18.77
C ALA A 304 6.59 -15.78 -19.43
N ALA A 305 5.62 -15.15 -18.77
CA ALA A 305 4.29 -14.88 -19.32
C ALA A 305 4.22 -13.57 -20.14
N ASP A 306 5.32 -12.81 -20.25
CA ASP A 306 5.37 -11.48 -20.86
C ASP A 306 4.35 -10.52 -20.21
N ARG A 307 4.23 -10.60 -18.88
CA ARG A 307 3.32 -9.76 -18.08
C ARG A 307 4.02 -8.96 -17.00
N LEU A 308 5.33 -9.12 -16.80
CA LEU A 308 6.04 -8.40 -15.75
C LEU A 308 6.27 -6.96 -16.22
N GLU A 309 5.56 -6.02 -15.61
CA GLU A 309 5.72 -4.60 -15.91
C GLU A 309 6.43 -3.85 -14.80
N ALA A 310 6.41 -4.37 -13.57
CA ALA A 310 7.07 -3.70 -12.46
C ALA A 310 7.61 -4.64 -11.41
N LEU A 311 8.72 -4.23 -10.80
CA LEU A 311 9.34 -4.89 -9.66
C LEU A 311 9.51 -3.89 -8.51
N VAL A 312 8.89 -4.19 -7.38
CA VAL A 312 8.94 -3.35 -6.17
C VAL A 312 9.70 -4.09 -5.07
N PHE A 313 10.72 -3.45 -4.53
CA PHE A 313 11.55 -3.99 -3.48
C PHE A 313 11.07 -3.55 -2.11
N SER A 314 10.70 -4.54 -1.31
CA SER A 314 10.52 -4.45 0.13
C SER A 314 11.06 -5.72 0.76
N GLY A 315 11.48 -5.67 2.03
CA GLY A 315 12.08 -6.79 2.75
C GLY A 315 11.13 -7.47 3.74
N VAL A 316 11.50 -8.68 4.14
CA VAL A 316 10.84 -9.48 5.18
C VAL A 316 11.89 -10.24 5.99
N SER A 317 11.59 -10.63 7.22
CA SER A 317 12.48 -11.40 8.12
C SER A 317 11.85 -12.75 8.47
N ASP A 318 12.66 -13.81 8.55
CA ASP A 318 12.24 -15.12 9.08
C ASP A 318 12.31 -15.20 10.62
N ALA A 319 12.80 -14.14 11.26
CA ALA A 319 12.83 -13.94 12.70
C ALA A 319 11.94 -12.78 13.14
N ASP A 320 11.52 -12.79 14.41
CA ASP A 320 10.84 -11.67 15.03
C ASP A 320 11.72 -10.41 14.99
N THR A 321 11.11 -9.29 14.64
CA THR A 321 11.75 -7.97 14.58
C THR A 321 11.20 -7.07 15.68
N PHE A 322 11.73 -5.84 15.76
CA PHE A 322 11.21 -4.84 16.68
C PHE A 322 9.74 -4.49 16.42
N ASP A 323 9.33 -4.42 15.15
CA ASP A 323 8.02 -3.92 14.74
C ASP A 323 6.99 -5.03 14.44
N GLY A 324 7.38 -6.31 14.48
CA GLY A 324 6.44 -7.42 14.31
C GLY A 324 7.09 -8.81 14.22
N PRO A 325 6.27 -9.87 14.18
CA PRO A 325 6.75 -11.25 14.17
C PRO A 325 7.41 -11.63 12.84
N ALA A 326 8.11 -12.78 12.84
CA ALA A 326 8.64 -13.40 11.63
C ALA A 326 7.58 -13.46 10.51
N TRP A 327 7.99 -13.11 9.30
CA TRP A 327 7.21 -13.08 8.07
C TRP A 327 6.01 -12.14 8.04
N ALA A 328 5.94 -11.19 8.98
CA ALA A 328 4.99 -10.10 8.86
C ALA A 328 5.35 -9.21 7.66
N ASP A 329 4.33 -8.75 6.93
CA ASP A 329 4.44 -7.79 5.83
C ASP A 329 4.75 -6.38 6.37
N LEU A 330 5.98 -6.21 6.84
CA LEU A 330 6.48 -4.99 7.49
C LEU A 330 7.24 -4.09 6.53
N HIS A 331 7.48 -4.54 5.29
CA HIS A 331 8.29 -3.83 4.30
C HIS A 331 9.67 -3.46 4.86
N LEU A 332 10.40 -4.42 5.42
CA LEU A 332 11.71 -4.14 6.02
C LEU A 332 12.67 -3.53 4.99
N PRO A 333 13.62 -2.68 5.42
CA PRO A 333 14.67 -2.20 4.53
C PRO A 333 15.56 -3.34 3.99
N ILE A 334 16.32 -3.06 2.93
CA ILE A 334 17.38 -3.95 2.44
C ILE A 334 18.41 -4.14 3.57
N ARG A 335 18.86 -5.38 3.79
CA ARG A 335 19.87 -5.68 4.81
C ARG A 335 21.14 -4.88 4.57
N ASP A 336 21.74 -4.41 5.66
CA ASP A 336 23.01 -3.67 5.65
C ASP A 336 22.98 -2.41 4.76
N TRP A 337 21.81 -1.80 4.58
CA TRP A 337 21.62 -0.61 3.73
C TRP A 337 22.47 0.60 4.14
N SER A 338 22.98 0.64 5.38
CA SER A 338 23.85 1.70 5.88
C SER A 338 24.73 1.21 7.03
N GLY A 339 25.87 1.89 7.25
CA GLY A 339 26.71 1.71 8.45
C GLY A 339 26.19 2.42 9.70
N ALA A 340 25.11 3.20 9.61
CA ALA A 340 24.53 3.91 10.73
C ALA A 340 23.84 2.94 11.71
N PRO A 341 23.83 3.22 13.04
CA PRO A 341 23.22 2.32 14.03
C PRO A 341 21.75 1.97 13.77
N ILE A 342 20.97 2.85 13.15
CA ILE A 342 19.56 2.60 12.82
C ILE A 342 19.39 1.49 11.76
N ALA A 343 20.40 1.23 10.93
CA ALA A 343 20.35 0.16 9.94
C ALA A 343 20.42 -1.24 10.56
N ALA A 344 20.87 -1.36 11.82
CA ALA A 344 20.87 -2.63 12.55
C ALA A 344 19.46 -3.23 12.70
N ASP A 345 18.40 -2.41 12.60
CA ASP A 345 17.01 -2.89 12.61
C ASP A 345 16.67 -3.75 11.38
N ALA A 346 17.44 -3.64 10.28
CA ALA A 346 17.30 -4.44 9.07
C ALA A 346 18.23 -5.66 9.03
N ALA A 347 18.97 -5.96 10.11
CA ALA A 347 19.97 -7.03 10.14
C ALA A 347 19.39 -8.43 9.82
N THR A 348 18.11 -8.66 10.14
CA THR A 348 17.42 -9.92 9.85
C THR A 348 16.65 -9.91 8.52
N SER A 349 16.56 -8.76 7.84
CA SER A 349 15.87 -8.66 6.54
C SER A 349 16.47 -9.64 5.55
N LEU A 350 15.67 -10.51 4.96
CA LEU A 350 16.12 -11.49 3.96
C LEU A 350 16.42 -10.85 2.60
N LEU A 351 15.94 -9.63 2.36
CA LEU A 351 16.27 -8.87 1.17
C LEU A 351 17.68 -8.29 1.31
N THR A 352 18.64 -8.83 0.56
CA THR A 352 20.01 -8.32 0.46
C THR A 352 20.23 -7.63 -0.89
N ALA A 353 21.34 -6.93 -1.07
CA ALA A 353 21.73 -6.39 -2.38
C ALA A 353 21.85 -7.51 -3.45
N ASP A 354 22.31 -8.70 -3.07
CA ASP A 354 22.39 -9.85 -3.98
C ASP A 354 21.00 -10.36 -4.39
N GLU A 355 20.02 -10.35 -3.48
CA GLU A 355 18.62 -10.68 -3.82
C GLU A 355 17.97 -9.63 -4.71
N VAL A 356 18.32 -8.35 -4.53
CA VAL A 356 17.90 -7.27 -5.44
C VAL A 356 18.46 -7.52 -6.83
N ALA A 357 19.78 -7.72 -6.97
CA ALA A 357 20.42 -7.96 -8.25
C ALA A 357 19.87 -9.21 -8.95
N ALA A 358 19.69 -10.31 -8.22
CA ALA A 358 19.13 -11.54 -8.79
C ALA A 358 17.67 -11.38 -9.25
N ALA A 359 16.88 -10.54 -8.60
CA ALA A 359 15.51 -10.27 -9.02
C ALA A 359 15.44 -9.33 -10.23
N VAL A 360 16.36 -8.36 -10.34
CA VAL A 360 16.50 -7.51 -11.54
C VAL A 360 16.90 -8.34 -12.76
N ASP A 361 17.94 -9.17 -12.63
CA ASP A 361 18.40 -10.09 -13.69
C ASP A 361 17.28 -11.03 -14.18
N ALA A 362 16.47 -11.55 -13.26
CA ALA A 362 15.33 -12.41 -13.60
C ALA A 362 14.15 -11.66 -14.25
N ALA A 363 14.04 -10.35 -14.09
CA ALA A 363 12.91 -9.56 -14.55
C ALA A 363 12.97 -9.19 -16.03
N GLY A 364 14.18 -8.94 -16.55
CA GLY A 364 14.35 -8.39 -17.90
C GLY A 364 13.75 -6.98 -18.03
N GLY A 365 12.95 -6.74 -19.08
CA GLY A 365 12.42 -5.41 -19.39
C GLY A 365 11.30 -4.98 -18.43
N LEU A 366 11.55 -3.95 -17.62
CA LEU A 366 10.57 -3.36 -16.71
C LEU A 366 10.02 -2.02 -17.23
N ARG A 367 8.77 -1.70 -16.86
CA ARG A 367 8.17 -0.38 -17.07
C ARG A 367 8.49 0.58 -15.94
N TYR A 368 8.60 0.08 -14.71
CA TYR A 368 9.21 0.81 -13.61
C TYR A 368 9.80 -0.17 -12.60
N VAL A 369 10.72 0.35 -11.80
CA VAL A 369 11.24 -0.29 -10.60
C VAL A 369 10.86 0.57 -9.40
N GLY A 370 10.73 -0.02 -8.22
CA GLY A 370 10.46 0.77 -7.03
C GLY A 370 10.98 0.22 -5.73
N VAL A 371 10.94 1.07 -4.71
CA VAL A 371 11.21 0.70 -3.31
C VAL A 371 10.04 1.11 -2.43
N LYS A 372 9.57 0.18 -1.60
CA LYS A 372 8.55 0.42 -0.59
C LYS A 372 9.07 -0.15 0.72
N ILE A 373 9.61 0.70 1.58
CA ILE A 373 10.25 0.28 2.83
C ILE A 373 9.72 1.06 4.01
N SER A 374 9.58 0.41 5.16
CA SER A 374 9.14 1.03 6.39
C SER A 374 10.32 1.56 7.18
N SER A 375 10.17 2.77 7.71
CA SER A 375 11.07 3.26 8.74
C SER A 375 10.74 2.66 10.09
N ARG A 376 11.76 2.56 10.95
CA ARG A 376 11.55 2.23 12.36
C ARG A 376 10.57 3.22 12.97
N SER A 377 9.68 2.75 13.82
CA SER A 377 8.66 3.56 14.50
C SER A 377 9.16 4.81 15.24
N THR A 378 10.44 4.87 15.63
CA THR A 378 11.07 5.98 16.34
C THR A 378 12.01 6.81 15.47
N ALA A 379 12.02 6.61 14.15
CA ALA A 379 12.89 7.33 13.23
C ALA A 379 12.50 8.81 13.10
N THR A 380 13.49 9.68 13.00
CA THR A 380 13.30 11.11 12.69
C THR A 380 13.06 11.31 11.19
N PRO A 381 12.52 12.45 10.74
CA PRO A 381 12.38 12.78 9.31
C PRO A 381 13.69 12.63 8.52
N ALA A 382 14.81 13.12 9.06
CA ALA A 382 16.12 12.97 8.42
C ALA A 382 16.54 11.50 8.29
N GLN A 383 16.30 10.69 9.32
CA GLN A 383 16.58 9.25 9.26
C GLN A 383 15.69 8.52 8.24
N CYS A 384 14.44 8.94 8.09
CA CYS A 384 13.54 8.38 7.09
C CYS A 384 13.99 8.74 5.67
N LEU A 385 14.45 9.97 5.43
CA LEU A 385 15.02 10.37 4.14
C LEU A 385 16.32 9.62 3.83
N ASP A 386 17.22 9.51 4.82
CA ASP A 386 18.48 8.76 4.68
C ASP A 386 18.22 7.28 4.33
N LEU A 387 17.21 6.69 4.97
CA LEU A 387 16.72 5.34 4.69
C LEU A 387 16.27 5.19 3.23
N VAL A 388 15.40 6.09 2.75
CA VAL A 388 14.91 6.09 1.37
C VAL A 388 16.09 6.23 0.41
N ARG A 389 16.93 7.25 0.57
CA ARG A 389 18.08 7.51 -0.31
C ARG A 389 18.99 6.30 -0.45
N ALA A 390 19.32 5.63 0.65
CA ALA A 390 20.24 4.49 0.61
C ALA A 390 19.64 3.26 -0.06
N ASN A 391 18.35 2.97 0.16
CA ASN A 391 17.70 1.82 -0.48
C ASN A 391 17.44 2.09 -1.98
N VAL A 392 17.09 3.33 -2.34
CA VAL A 392 17.04 3.77 -3.74
C VAL A 392 18.39 3.54 -4.41
N ALA A 393 19.50 3.95 -3.79
CA ALA A 393 20.84 3.75 -4.36
C ALA A 393 21.16 2.27 -4.61
N ILE A 394 20.87 1.37 -3.66
CA ILE A 394 21.15 -0.07 -3.84
C ILE A 394 20.40 -0.66 -5.04
N VAL A 395 19.12 -0.31 -5.20
CA VAL A 395 18.31 -0.82 -6.32
C VAL A 395 18.70 -0.16 -7.64
N ALA A 396 18.98 1.15 -7.62
CA ALA A 396 19.43 1.89 -8.79
C ALA A 396 20.77 1.34 -9.31
N ASP A 397 21.72 1.03 -8.41
CA ASP A 397 22.99 0.42 -8.76
C ASP A 397 22.81 -0.98 -9.37
N ALA A 398 21.88 -1.78 -8.85
CA ALA A 398 21.56 -3.10 -9.40
C ALA A 398 20.97 -3.01 -10.82
N VAL A 399 20.09 -2.04 -11.06
CA VAL A 399 19.52 -1.78 -12.40
C VAL A 399 20.57 -1.29 -13.39
N ALA A 400 21.44 -0.36 -13.00
CA ALA A 400 22.52 0.11 -13.87
C ALA A 400 23.51 -1.02 -14.24
N ALA A 401 23.80 -1.91 -13.29
CA ALA A 401 24.68 -3.06 -13.55
C ALA A 401 24.08 -4.01 -14.59
N ASP A 402 22.80 -4.37 -14.45
CA ASP A 402 22.08 -5.24 -15.39
C ASP A 402 22.06 -4.66 -16.81
N GLN A 403 21.77 -3.36 -16.94
CA GLN A 403 21.74 -2.68 -18.24
C GLN A 403 23.12 -2.53 -18.91
N SER A 404 24.19 -2.61 -18.12
CA SER A 404 25.56 -2.58 -18.65
C SER A 404 26.02 -3.94 -19.17
N ASP A 405 25.39 -5.02 -18.70
CA ASP A 405 25.70 -6.40 -19.07
C ASP A 405 24.81 -6.92 -20.23
N ALA A 406 23.69 -6.25 -20.53
CA ALA A 406 22.80 -6.49 -21.66
C ALA A 406 23.30 -5.90 -22.99
#